data_AF-A0A7S2QPV2-F1
#
_entry.id   AF-A0A7S2QPV2-F1
#
_cell.length_a   1.000
_cell.length_b   1.000
_cell.length_c   1.000
_cell.angle_alpha   90.00
_cell.angle_beta   90.00
_cell.angle_gamma   90.00
#
_symmetry.space_group_name_H-M   'P 1'
#
loop_
_entity.id
_entity.type
_entity.pdbx_description
1 polymer ?
#
loop_
_entity_poly.entity_id
_entity_poly.type
_entity_poly.pdbx_seq_one_letter_code
_entity_poly.pdbx_strand_id
1 'polypeptide(L)'
;MLRVSGTQRLPILPMFDVNRPFVCDMENTLVFDQDGLMSGRHMHLSFEVRLGVQVPAFHWLVASARELALKDGGSQLLHRAIEAVDDEDKLTLVRQFEGQVREISASRNATSVLQACVNKLPPRRQLRFLADEFRGHAVEAAKHRHQSALLERIIEHFPARELDDITQELVAAGAELCRHALGNQVMQRVLEHGTESQRCALAEVLCLDAPKAAQHRVAGNVVRCA
;
A
#
# COMPACT_ATOMS: atom_id res chain seq x y z
N MET A 1 -29.18 0.56 -18.92
CA MET A 1 -27.77 0.42 -19.34
C MET A 1 -27.66 0.94 -20.77
N LEU A 2 -26.83 1.95 -20.99
CA LEU A 2 -26.52 2.50 -22.29
C LEU A 2 -25.07 2.14 -22.63
N ARG A 3 -24.87 1.37 -23.71
CA ARG A 3 -23.53 1.05 -24.22
C ARG A 3 -23.15 2.08 -25.26
N VAL A 4 -22.05 2.78 -25.02
CA VAL A 4 -21.53 3.83 -25.89
C VAL A 4 -20.12 3.47 -26.33
N SER A 5 -19.83 3.59 -27.61
CA SER A 5 -18.47 3.52 -28.13
C SER A 5 -18.04 4.88 -28.65
N GLY A 6 -16.76 5.22 -28.48
CA GLY A 6 -16.26 6.52 -28.87
C GLY A 6 -14.74 6.62 -28.83
N THR A 7 -14.24 7.77 -29.27
CA THR A 7 -12.84 8.17 -29.14
C THR A 7 -12.81 9.52 -28.45
N GLN A 8 -11.78 9.81 -27.65
CA GLN A 8 -11.60 11.14 -27.10
C GLN A 8 -10.59 11.92 -27.94
N ARG A 9 -10.91 13.18 -28.26
CA ARG A 9 -10.00 14.10 -28.98
C ARG A 9 -9.10 14.89 -28.04
N LEU A 10 -9.55 15.06 -26.79
CA LEU A 10 -8.83 15.69 -25.70
C LEU A 10 -8.76 14.68 -24.54
N PRO A 11 -7.74 14.72 -23.67
CA PRO A 11 -7.55 13.76 -22.58
C PRO A 11 -8.50 14.03 -21.41
N ILE A 12 -9.81 14.08 -21.70
CA ILE A 12 -10.87 14.36 -20.71
C ILE A 12 -11.00 13.19 -19.73
N LEU A 13 -10.79 11.97 -20.22
CA LEU A 13 -10.67 10.78 -19.40
C LEU A 13 -9.18 10.42 -19.30
N PRO A 14 -8.54 10.58 -18.13
CA PRO A 14 -7.10 10.45 -17.94
C PRO A 14 -6.56 9.01 -18.06
N MET A 15 -7.39 8.07 -18.52
CA MET A 15 -7.06 6.65 -18.61
C MET A 15 -7.12 6.12 -20.05
N PHE A 16 -7.52 6.95 -21.03
CA PHE A 16 -7.80 6.49 -22.39
C PHE A 16 -6.89 7.18 -23.40
N ASP A 17 -6.48 6.41 -24.40
CA ASP A 17 -5.71 6.94 -25.51
C ASP A 17 -6.54 7.96 -26.31
N VAL A 18 -5.97 9.14 -26.56
CA VAL A 18 -6.54 10.07 -27.55
C VAL A 18 -6.60 9.36 -28.90
N ASN A 19 -7.76 9.44 -29.58
CA ASN A 19 -8.05 8.78 -30.84
C ASN A 19 -8.07 7.23 -30.82
N ARG A 20 -8.03 6.55 -29.66
CA ARG A 20 -8.38 5.13 -29.62
C ARG A 20 -9.85 4.91 -29.28
N PRO A 21 -10.47 3.89 -29.88
CA PRO A 21 -11.81 3.50 -29.51
C PRO A 21 -11.81 2.94 -28.08
N PHE A 22 -12.74 3.45 -27.27
CA PHE A 22 -13.15 2.85 -26.01
C PHE A 22 -14.62 2.48 -26.07
N VAL A 23 -15.00 1.48 -25.28
CA VAL A 23 -16.39 1.12 -25.01
C VAL A 23 -16.68 1.45 -23.56
N CYS A 24 -17.78 2.15 -23.32
CA CYS A 24 -18.27 2.52 -22.00
C CYS A 24 -19.69 2.00 -21.82
N ASP A 25 -19.92 1.27 -20.74
CA ASP A 25 -21.25 0.93 -20.25
C ASP A 25 -21.65 1.93 -19.18
N MET A 26 -22.68 2.70 -19.48
CA MET A 26 -23.25 3.69 -18.57
C MET A 26 -24.53 3.12 -17.95
N GLU A 27 -24.54 3.07 -16.63
CA GLU A 27 -25.72 2.72 -15.85
C GLU A 27 -26.12 3.92 -14.98
N ASN A 28 -27.36 4.36 -15.16
CA ASN A 28 -27.94 5.46 -14.38
C ASN A 28 -29.01 4.86 -13.47
N THR A 29 -28.72 4.84 -12.17
CA THR A 29 -29.63 4.36 -11.14
C THR A 29 -30.32 5.55 -10.51
N LEU A 30 -31.65 5.60 -10.63
CA LEU A 30 -32.49 6.59 -9.95
C LEU A 30 -33.08 5.93 -8.71
N VAL A 31 -32.96 6.60 -7.57
CA VAL A 31 -33.55 6.18 -6.29
C VAL A 31 -34.75 7.09 -6.05
N PHE A 32 -35.88 6.49 -5.71
CA PHE A 32 -37.12 7.19 -5.36
C PHE A 32 -37.47 6.88 -3.91
N ASP A 33 -38.05 7.85 -3.21
CA ASP A 33 -38.60 7.66 -1.87
C ASP A 33 -40.00 7.02 -1.90
N GLN A 34 -40.62 6.89 -0.72
CA GLN A 34 -41.95 6.29 -0.56
C GLN A 34 -43.06 7.10 -1.23
N ASP A 35 -42.84 8.40 -1.48
CA ASP A 35 -43.78 9.31 -2.14
C ASP A 35 -43.54 9.39 -3.66
N GLY A 36 -42.58 8.62 -4.19
CA GLY A 36 -42.22 8.60 -5.61
C GLY A 36 -41.40 9.80 -6.07
N LEU A 37 -40.87 10.59 -5.13
CA LEU A 37 -39.94 11.67 -5.43
C LEU A 37 -38.53 11.11 -5.57
N MET A 38 -37.76 11.63 -6.52
CA MET A 38 -36.37 11.21 -6.72
C MET A 38 -35.52 11.63 -5.51
N SER A 39 -35.05 10.65 -4.74
CA SER A 39 -34.20 10.83 -3.56
C SER A 39 -32.71 10.66 -3.87
N GLY A 40 -32.35 10.10 -5.03
CA GLY A 40 -30.95 9.95 -5.42
C GLY A 40 -30.75 9.64 -6.90
N ARG A 41 -29.56 9.95 -7.41
CA ARG A 41 -29.11 9.59 -8.76
C ARG A 41 -27.66 9.14 -8.71
N HIS A 42 -27.39 7.91 -9.14
CA HIS A 42 -26.05 7.35 -9.25
C HIS A 42 -25.75 7.03 -10.71
N MET A 43 -24.59 7.47 -11.18
CA MET A 43 -24.09 7.13 -12.52
C MET A 43 -22.87 6.23 -12.36
N HIS A 44 -23.00 4.98 -12.78
CA HIS A 44 -21.91 4.03 -12.85
C HIS A 44 -21.39 3.96 -14.29
N LEU A 45 -20.08 4.13 -14.46
CA LEU A 45 -19.40 4.07 -15.74
C LEU A 45 -18.40 2.91 -15.70
N SER A 46 -18.66 1.88 -16.51
CA SER A 46 -17.75 0.78 -16.75
C SER A 46 -17.08 0.96 -18.11
N PHE A 47 -15.83 0.55 -18.27
CA PHE A 47 -15.08 0.70 -19.51
C PHE A 47 -14.37 -0.59 -19.91
N GLU A 48 -14.57 -1.04 -21.14
CA GLU A 48 -13.89 -2.22 -21.71
C GLU A 48 -12.67 -1.78 -22.53
N VAL A 49 -11.53 -1.51 -21.86
CA VAL A 49 -10.30 -1.06 -22.53
C VAL A 49 -9.04 -1.70 -21.93
N ARG A 50 -8.08 -2.07 -22.78
CA ARG A 50 -6.69 -2.30 -22.37
C ARG A 50 -6.02 -0.95 -22.16
N LEU A 51 -5.75 -0.63 -20.90
CA LEU A 51 -5.14 0.64 -20.53
C LEU A 51 -3.71 0.71 -21.05
N GLY A 52 -3.48 1.63 -21.99
CA GLY A 52 -2.17 2.23 -22.22
C GLY A 52 -2.14 3.55 -21.46
N VAL A 53 -1.16 3.74 -20.58
CA VAL A 53 -1.00 5.02 -19.87
C VAL A 53 -0.28 5.98 -20.81
N GLN A 54 -0.96 7.05 -21.27
CA GLN A 54 -0.31 8.12 -22.03
C GLN A 54 0.45 9.08 -21.10
N VAL A 55 1.52 9.72 -21.59
CA VAL A 55 2.33 10.67 -20.81
C VAL A 55 1.49 11.82 -20.17
N PRO A 56 0.52 12.46 -20.86
CA PRO A 56 -0.29 13.51 -20.24
C PRO A 56 -1.23 12.99 -19.14
N ALA A 57 -1.72 11.77 -19.32
CA ALA A 57 -2.53 11.05 -18.34
C ALA A 57 -1.72 10.71 -17.08
N PHE A 58 -0.46 10.29 -17.26
CA PHE A 58 0.44 9.99 -16.17
C PHE A 58 0.75 11.21 -15.30
N HIS A 59 1.03 12.37 -15.92
CA HIS A 59 1.29 13.60 -15.16
C HIS A 59 0.11 14.00 -14.25
N TRP A 60 -1.13 13.89 -14.74
CA TRP A 60 -2.32 14.13 -13.91
C TRP A 60 -2.48 13.10 -12.80
N LEU A 61 -2.23 11.81 -13.09
CA LEU A 61 -2.28 10.73 -12.11
C LEU A 61 -1.29 10.98 -10.97
N VAL A 62 -0.07 11.39 -11.30
CA VAL A 62 0.96 11.78 -10.32
C VAL A 62 0.47 12.97 -9.50
N ALA A 63 0.05 14.07 -10.14
CA ALA A 63 -0.42 15.26 -9.43
C ALA A 63 -1.61 14.99 -8.48
N SER A 64 -2.44 13.99 -8.80
CA SER A 64 -3.63 13.62 -8.02
C SER A 64 -3.44 12.37 -7.16
N ALA A 65 -2.22 11.82 -7.08
CA ALA A 65 -1.97 10.48 -6.53
C ALA A 65 -2.47 10.31 -5.10
N ARG A 66 -2.29 11.32 -4.23
CA ARG A 66 -2.73 11.28 -2.84
C ARG A 66 -4.25 11.11 -2.72
N GLU A 67 -5.00 11.95 -3.41
CA GLU A 67 -6.47 11.91 -3.36
C GLU A 67 -7.03 10.63 -4.00
N LEU A 68 -6.39 10.17 -5.09
CA LEU A 68 -6.78 8.95 -5.77
C LEU A 68 -6.52 7.71 -4.91
N ALA A 69 -5.39 7.66 -4.21
CA ALA A 69 -5.00 6.54 -3.36
C ALA A 69 -6.00 6.28 -2.22
N LEU A 70 -6.70 7.30 -1.74
CA LEU A 70 -7.72 7.16 -0.70
C LEU A 70 -9.04 6.57 -1.21
N LYS A 71 -9.31 6.64 -2.51
CA LYS A 71 -10.59 6.21 -3.12
C LYS A 71 -10.45 4.82 -3.74
N ASP A 72 -11.50 3.99 -3.69
CA ASP A 72 -11.49 2.64 -4.27
C ASP A 72 -11.17 2.67 -5.77
N GLY A 73 -11.89 3.49 -6.53
CA GLY A 73 -11.65 3.65 -7.97
C GLY A 73 -10.25 4.20 -8.26
N GLY A 74 -9.83 5.24 -7.51
CA GLY A 74 -8.53 5.89 -7.72
C GLY A 74 -7.34 4.97 -7.43
N SER A 75 -7.40 4.19 -6.35
CA SER A 75 -6.34 3.21 -6.03
C SER A 75 -6.20 2.13 -7.10
N GLN A 76 -7.30 1.68 -7.71
CA GLN A 76 -7.25 0.77 -8.85
C GLN A 76 -6.56 1.41 -10.07
N LEU A 77 -6.78 2.71 -10.33
CA LEU A 77 -6.07 3.41 -11.40
C LEU A 77 -4.57 3.45 -11.12
N LEU A 78 -4.17 3.77 -9.88
CA LEU A 78 -2.77 3.83 -9.48
C LEU A 78 -2.08 2.47 -9.57
N HIS A 79 -2.74 1.38 -9.17
CA HIS A 79 -2.23 0.02 -9.37
C HIS A 79 -1.95 -0.27 -10.85
N ARG A 80 -2.89 0.06 -11.72
CA ARG A 80 -2.71 -0.14 -13.16
C ARG A 80 -1.61 0.76 -13.74
N ALA A 81 -1.45 1.97 -13.23
CA ALA A 81 -0.34 2.85 -13.60
C ALA A 81 1.00 2.25 -13.19
N ILE A 82 1.13 1.75 -11.95
CA ILE A 82 2.35 1.11 -11.44
C ILE A 82 2.75 -0.10 -12.30
N GLU A 83 1.80 -0.89 -12.81
CA GLU A 83 2.10 -2.03 -13.69
C GLU A 83 2.46 -1.62 -15.14
N ALA A 84 2.06 -0.43 -15.58
CA ALA A 84 2.18 -0.02 -16.98
C ALA A 84 3.39 0.88 -17.27
N VAL A 85 3.93 1.56 -16.26
CA VAL A 85 5.02 2.54 -16.43
C VAL A 85 6.38 1.99 -16.00
N ASP A 86 7.45 2.67 -16.40
CA ASP A 86 8.81 2.30 -16.03
C ASP A 86 9.15 2.65 -14.57
N ASP A 87 10.36 2.30 -14.13
CA ASP A 87 10.77 2.53 -12.74
C ASP A 87 10.95 4.02 -12.38
N GLU A 88 11.29 4.90 -13.33
CA GLU A 88 11.43 6.34 -13.06
C GLU A 88 10.07 7.00 -12.87
N ASP A 89 9.10 6.58 -13.67
CA ASP A 89 7.71 7.00 -13.53
C ASP A 89 7.10 6.47 -12.23
N LYS A 90 7.25 5.18 -11.92
CA LYS A 90 6.84 4.62 -10.61
C LYS A 90 7.46 5.40 -9.45
N LEU A 91 8.74 5.77 -9.56
CA LEU A 91 9.43 6.56 -8.55
C LEU A 91 8.83 7.98 -8.42
N THR A 92 8.50 8.61 -9.54
CA THR A 92 7.82 9.92 -9.59
C THR A 92 6.45 9.86 -8.92
N LEU A 93 5.70 8.77 -9.12
CA LEU A 93 4.41 8.53 -8.50
C LEU A 93 4.54 8.31 -6.99
N VAL A 94 5.44 7.43 -6.53
CA VAL A 94 5.54 7.13 -5.10
C VAL A 94 6.07 8.32 -4.29
N ARG A 95 6.93 9.16 -4.88
CA ARG A 95 7.39 10.42 -4.27
C ARG A 95 6.27 11.40 -3.95
N GLN A 96 5.11 11.27 -4.61
CA GLN A 96 3.96 12.08 -4.26
C GLN A 96 3.52 11.81 -2.82
N PHE A 97 3.82 10.67 -2.20
CA PHE A 97 3.43 10.40 -0.82
C PHE A 97 4.44 10.90 0.23
N GLU A 98 5.59 11.44 -0.19
CA GLU A 98 6.64 11.92 0.72
C GLU A 98 6.12 13.03 1.66
N GLY A 99 6.40 12.85 2.95
CA GLY A 99 5.95 13.69 4.06
C GLY A 99 4.56 13.35 4.62
N GLN A 100 3.87 12.36 4.05
CA GLN A 100 2.51 11.95 4.47
C GLN A 100 2.30 10.43 4.47
N VAL A 101 3.35 9.63 4.31
CA VAL A 101 3.29 8.16 4.27
C VAL A 101 2.58 7.62 5.49
N ARG A 102 2.93 8.08 6.69
CA ARG A 102 2.34 7.57 7.93
C ARG A 102 0.83 7.85 8.01
N GLU A 103 0.41 9.06 7.65
CA GLU A 103 -1.01 9.45 7.68
C GLU A 103 -1.81 8.68 6.63
N ILE A 104 -1.34 8.68 5.37
CA ILE A 104 -2.11 8.10 4.27
C ILE A 104 -2.16 6.57 4.37
N SER A 105 -1.12 5.94 4.94
CA SER A 105 -1.08 4.49 5.14
C SER A 105 -2.03 3.98 6.24
N ALA A 106 -2.78 4.86 6.90
CA ALA A 106 -3.92 4.44 7.70
C ALA A 106 -5.09 3.93 6.83
N SER A 107 -5.15 4.33 5.55
CA SER A 107 -6.18 3.88 4.61
C SER A 107 -5.83 2.54 3.96
N ARG A 108 -6.80 1.60 3.93
CA ARG A 108 -6.68 0.32 3.23
C ARG A 108 -6.20 0.48 1.78
N ASN A 109 -6.76 1.45 1.07
CA ASN A 109 -6.52 1.67 -0.35
C ASN A 109 -5.12 2.24 -0.58
N ALA A 110 -4.77 3.31 0.15
CA ALA A 110 -3.49 3.97 -0.03
C ALA A 110 -2.32 3.08 0.38
N THR A 111 -2.46 2.32 1.47
CA THR A 111 -1.45 1.34 1.87
C THR A 111 -1.24 0.26 0.83
N SER A 112 -2.31 -0.21 0.17
CA SER A 112 -2.18 -1.17 -0.92
C SER A 112 -1.39 -0.60 -2.10
N VAL A 113 -1.58 0.67 -2.44
CA VAL A 113 -0.80 1.36 -3.49
C VAL A 113 0.67 1.48 -3.09
N LEU A 114 0.96 1.91 -1.85
CA LEU A 114 2.33 2.02 -1.35
C LEU A 114 3.06 0.66 -1.36
N GLN A 115 2.37 -0.42 -0.96
CA GLN A 115 2.93 -1.78 -1.05
C GLN A 115 3.23 -2.19 -2.50
N ALA A 116 2.35 -1.85 -3.45
CA ALA A 116 2.62 -2.11 -4.86
C ALA A 116 3.86 -1.36 -5.35
N CYS A 117 4.05 -0.11 -4.95
CA CYS A 117 5.26 0.64 -5.26
C CYS A 117 6.51 -0.04 -4.69
N VAL A 118 6.50 -0.46 -3.42
CA VAL A 118 7.64 -1.14 -2.77
C VAL A 118 7.98 -2.46 -3.47
N ASN A 119 6.97 -3.24 -3.87
CA ASN A 119 7.17 -4.54 -4.53
C ASN A 119 7.67 -4.43 -5.97
N LYS A 120 7.32 -3.33 -6.66
CA LYS A 120 7.55 -3.18 -8.11
C LYS A 120 8.71 -2.25 -8.44
N LEU A 121 9.27 -1.58 -7.44
CA LEU A 121 10.48 -0.79 -7.56
C LEU A 121 11.65 -1.54 -6.94
N PRO A 122 12.83 -1.58 -7.59
CA PRO A 122 14.02 -2.11 -6.94
C PRO A 122 14.37 -1.23 -5.71
N PRO A 123 15.02 -1.82 -4.69
CA PRO A 123 15.44 -1.07 -3.50
C PRO A 123 16.35 0.09 -3.90
N ARG A 124 15.91 1.31 -3.61
CA ARG A 124 16.57 2.56 -4.01
C ARG A 124 16.58 3.51 -2.83
N ARG A 125 17.67 4.29 -2.67
CA ARG A 125 17.78 5.32 -1.62
C ARG A 125 16.63 6.31 -1.66
N GLN A 126 16.10 6.58 -2.85
CA GLN A 126 14.97 7.49 -3.05
C GLN A 126 13.65 6.98 -2.44
N LEU A 127 13.55 5.70 -2.05
CA LEU A 127 12.37 5.14 -1.38
C LEU A 127 12.49 5.16 0.14
N ARG A 128 13.65 5.58 0.67
CA ARG A 128 13.95 5.56 2.11
C ARG A 128 12.95 6.36 2.94
N PHE A 129 12.36 7.43 2.37
CA PHE A 129 11.32 8.21 3.03
C PHE A 129 10.13 7.35 3.50
N LEU A 130 9.82 6.24 2.79
CA LEU A 130 8.77 5.31 3.19
C LEU A 130 9.03 4.68 4.55
N ALA A 131 10.31 4.42 4.89
CA ALA A 131 10.73 3.89 6.18
C ALA A 131 10.97 5.00 7.20
N ASP A 132 11.62 6.10 6.80
CA ASP A 132 11.99 7.20 7.71
C ASP A 132 10.75 7.82 8.39
N GLU A 133 9.60 7.86 7.71
CA GLU A 133 8.35 8.38 8.28
C GLU A 133 7.71 7.49 9.37
N PHE A 134 8.14 6.23 9.51
CA PHE A 134 7.73 5.35 10.60
C PHE A 134 8.66 5.42 11.81
N ARG A 135 9.75 6.19 11.76
CA ARG A 135 10.70 6.30 12.88
C ARG A 135 10.02 6.88 14.12
N GLY A 136 10.21 6.21 15.26
CA GLY A 136 9.55 6.55 16.53
C GLY A 136 8.07 6.18 16.58
N HIS A 137 7.56 5.46 15.57
CA HIS A 137 6.17 5.03 15.45
C HIS A 137 6.04 3.62 14.84
N ALA A 138 7.15 2.87 14.77
CA ALA A 138 7.21 1.56 14.14
C ALA A 138 6.41 0.53 14.94
N VAL A 139 6.41 0.64 16.28
CA VAL A 139 5.64 -0.25 17.15
C VAL A 139 4.13 -0.04 16.96
N GLU A 140 3.66 1.20 16.90
CA GLU A 140 2.25 1.51 16.59
C GLU A 140 1.88 1.02 15.19
N ALA A 141 2.73 1.27 14.19
CA ALA A 141 2.50 0.83 12.82
C ALA A 141 2.42 -0.70 12.70
N ALA A 142 3.27 -1.44 13.42
CA ALA A 142 3.26 -2.89 13.47
C ALA A 142 1.97 -3.47 14.07
N LYS A 143 1.25 -2.69 14.90
CA LYS A 143 -0.04 -3.07 15.47
C LYS A 143 -1.23 -2.55 14.67
N HIS A 144 -1.01 -1.68 13.69
CA HIS A 144 -2.07 -1.06 12.90
C HIS A 144 -2.56 -1.97 11.76
N ARG A 145 -3.88 -2.04 11.58
CA ARG A 145 -4.56 -2.94 10.62
C ARG A 145 -4.04 -2.87 9.18
N HIS A 146 -3.55 -1.71 8.75
CA HIS A 146 -3.08 -1.48 7.39
C HIS A 146 -1.58 -1.23 7.32
N GLN A 147 -1.00 -0.52 8.30
CA GLN A 147 0.40 -0.10 8.23
C GLN A 147 1.35 -1.27 8.48
N SER A 148 0.93 -2.29 9.25
CA SER A 148 1.74 -3.48 9.51
C SER A 148 2.18 -4.15 8.20
N ALA A 149 1.28 -4.27 7.24
CA ALA A 149 1.56 -4.87 5.94
C ALA A 149 2.52 -4.02 5.09
N LEU A 150 2.47 -2.68 5.20
CA LEU A 150 3.46 -1.83 4.56
C LEU A 150 4.83 -1.98 5.22
N LEU A 151 4.88 -2.05 6.54
CA LEU A 151 6.10 -2.24 7.31
C LEU A 151 6.77 -3.58 7.00
N GLU A 152 5.98 -4.66 6.84
CA GLU A 152 6.45 -5.96 6.36
C GLU A 152 7.14 -5.82 4.99
N ARG A 153 6.49 -5.16 4.01
CA ARG A 153 7.07 -4.95 2.67
C ARG A 153 8.37 -4.13 2.72
N ILE A 154 8.43 -3.10 3.56
CA ILE A 154 9.63 -2.29 3.76
C ILE A 154 10.77 -3.18 4.29
N ILE A 155 10.52 -3.99 5.32
CA ILE A 155 11.54 -4.88 5.92
C ILE A 155 12.03 -5.93 4.91
N GLU A 156 11.15 -6.47 4.08
CA GLU A 156 11.51 -7.47 3.07
C GLU A 156 12.41 -6.92 1.96
N HIS A 157 12.18 -5.68 1.52
CA HIS A 157 12.80 -5.15 0.31
C HIS A 157 13.97 -4.21 0.59
N PHE A 158 13.97 -3.48 1.70
CA PHE A 158 15.02 -2.51 1.97
C PHE A 158 16.24 -3.19 2.60
N PRO A 159 17.46 -2.72 2.32
CA PRO A 159 18.65 -3.25 2.98
C PRO A 159 18.51 -3.12 4.50
N ALA A 160 18.63 -4.22 5.25
CA ALA A 160 18.42 -4.24 6.69
C ALA A 160 19.24 -3.22 7.48
N ARG A 161 20.46 -2.90 7.01
CA ARG A 161 21.33 -1.85 7.56
C ARG A 161 20.75 -0.44 7.49
N GLU A 162 19.85 -0.18 6.54
CA GLU A 162 19.17 1.11 6.37
C GLU A 162 17.91 1.20 7.24
N LEU A 163 17.49 0.09 7.84
CA LEU A 163 16.32 -0.02 8.71
C LEU A 163 16.71 -0.19 10.19
N ASP A 164 17.96 0.09 10.58
CA ASP A 164 18.45 -0.12 11.95
C ASP A 164 17.57 0.58 12.98
N ASP A 165 17.22 1.84 12.76
CA ASP A 165 16.39 2.62 13.68
C ASP A 165 15.00 2.01 13.90
N ILE A 166 14.37 1.60 12.79
CA ILE A 166 13.04 0.95 12.80
C ILE A 166 13.12 -0.41 13.48
N THR A 167 14.14 -1.19 13.15
CA THR A 167 14.29 -2.56 13.66
C THR A 167 14.63 -2.55 15.15
N GLN A 168 15.46 -1.63 15.61
CA GLN A 168 15.75 -1.46 17.03
C GLN A 168 14.48 -1.12 17.83
N GLU A 169 13.64 -0.23 17.31
CA GLU A 169 12.36 0.12 17.92
C GLU A 169 11.44 -1.11 18.03
N LEU A 170 11.34 -1.91 16.96
CA LEU A 170 10.56 -3.14 16.93
C LEU A 170 11.10 -4.22 17.89
N VAL A 171 12.42 -4.41 17.93
CA VAL A 171 13.07 -5.39 18.81
C VAL A 171 12.90 -5.01 20.28
N ALA A 172 12.97 -3.72 20.62
CA ALA A 172 12.71 -3.23 21.98
C ALA A 172 11.28 -3.59 22.47
N ALA A 173 10.30 -3.62 21.56
CA ALA A 173 8.94 -4.07 21.83
C ALA A 173 8.70 -5.54 21.45
N GLY A 174 9.74 -6.33 21.19
CA GLY A 174 9.64 -7.64 20.56
C GLY A 174 8.75 -8.63 21.33
N ALA A 175 8.89 -8.69 22.66
CA ALA A 175 8.07 -9.55 23.51
C ALA A 175 6.55 -9.27 23.39
N GLU A 176 6.18 -8.00 23.23
CA GLU A 176 4.79 -7.60 23.02
C GLU A 176 4.36 -7.91 21.58
N LEU A 177 5.15 -7.49 20.60
CA LEU A 177 4.82 -7.62 19.18
C LEU A 177 4.71 -9.08 18.74
N CYS A 178 5.56 -9.98 19.26
CA CYS A 178 5.48 -11.42 18.99
C CYS A 178 4.17 -12.06 19.50
N ARG A 179 3.52 -11.49 20.51
CA ARG A 179 2.20 -11.93 21.01
C ARG A 179 1.04 -11.21 20.33
N HIS A 180 1.29 -10.10 19.66
CA HIS A 180 0.26 -9.30 18.99
C HIS A 180 -0.28 -10.00 17.73
N ALA A 181 -1.57 -9.85 17.45
CA ALA A 181 -2.24 -10.51 16.32
C ALA A 181 -1.66 -10.12 14.94
N LEU A 182 -1.19 -8.89 14.79
CA LEU A 182 -0.56 -8.37 13.55
C LEU A 182 0.96 -8.25 13.69
N GLY A 183 1.45 -7.87 14.88
CA GLY A 183 2.85 -7.52 15.10
C GLY A 183 3.77 -8.73 14.94
N ASN A 184 3.26 -9.94 15.20
CA ASN A 184 4.04 -11.17 15.05
C ASN A 184 4.52 -11.39 13.61
N GLN A 185 3.79 -10.91 12.60
CA GLN A 185 4.19 -11.03 11.20
C GLN A 185 5.34 -10.08 10.88
N VAL A 186 5.28 -8.84 11.40
CA VAL A 186 6.39 -7.88 11.29
C VAL A 186 7.65 -8.44 11.94
N MET A 187 7.54 -9.05 13.13
CA MET A 187 8.68 -9.66 13.81
C MET A 187 9.26 -10.86 13.03
N GLN A 188 8.42 -11.65 12.35
CA GLN A 188 8.89 -12.71 11.45
C GLN A 188 9.69 -12.14 10.29
N ARG A 189 9.27 -11.01 9.69
CA ARG A 189 10.07 -10.35 8.64
C ARG A 189 11.41 -9.85 9.15
N VAL A 190 11.48 -9.36 10.38
CA VAL A 190 12.76 -9.01 11.02
C VAL A 190 13.66 -10.24 11.17
N LEU A 191 13.12 -11.39 11.57
CA LEU A 191 13.89 -12.65 11.65
C LEU A 191 14.35 -13.14 10.27
N GLU A 192 13.55 -12.96 9.22
CA GLU A 192 13.87 -13.46 7.87
C GLU A 192 14.84 -12.54 7.11
N HIS A 193 14.69 -11.22 7.26
CA HIS A 193 15.39 -10.22 6.43
C HIS A 193 16.35 -9.32 7.22
N GLY A 194 16.31 -9.33 8.54
CA GLY A 194 17.18 -8.53 9.39
C GLY A 194 18.65 -8.96 9.31
N THR A 195 19.54 -8.06 9.74
CA THR A 195 20.96 -8.37 9.93
C THR A 195 21.13 -9.44 11.01
N GLU A 196 22.27 -10.13 11.01
CA GLU A 196 22.56 -11.15 12.03
C GLU A 196 22.42 -10.60 13.45
N SER A 197 22.94 -9.39 13.71
CA SER A 197 22.82 -8.74 15.01
C SER A 197 21.36 -8.46 15.39
N GLN A 198 20.53 -7.98 14.46
CA GLN A 198 19.11 -7.72 14.70
C GLN A 198 18.35 -9.03 15.01
N ARG A 199 18.64 -10.11 14.27
CA ARG A 199 18.04 -11.43 14.50
C ARG A 199 18.44 -12.00 15.85
N CYS A 200 19.72 -11.94 16.22
CA CYS A 200 20.20 -12.39 17.52
C CYS A 200 19.52 -11.63 18.66
N ALA A 201 19.42 -10.31 18.57
CA ALA A 201 18.74 -9.50 19.59
C ALA A 201 17.26 -9.88 19.75
N LEU A 202 16.56 -10.15 18.64
CA LEU A 202 15.17 -10.61 18.68
C LEU A 202 15.05 -12.03 19.27
N ALA A 203 15.96 -12.94 18.91
CA ALA A 203 15.99 -14.30 19.45
C ALA A 203 16.23 -14.29 20.97
N GLU A 204 17.10 -13.43 21.48
CA GLU A 204 17.32 -13.25 22.92
C GLU A 204 16.05 -12.80 23.64
N VAL A 205 15.32 -11.82 23.08
CA VAL A 205 14.02 -11.37 23.62
C VAL A 205 13.01 -12.53 23.67
N LEU A 206 12.98 -13.37 22.64
CA LEU A 206 12.09 -14.54 22.58
C LEU A 206 12.48 -15.61 23.61
N CYS A 207 13.77 -15.88 23.81
CA CYS A 207 14.28 -16.85 24.78
C CYS A 207 13.95 -16.43 26.23
N LEU A 208 14.04 -15.15 26.55
CA LEU A 208 13.70 -14.63 27.88
C LEU A 208 12.21 -14.77 28.21
N ASP A 209 11.34 -14.76 27.19
CA ASP A 209 9.88 -14.87 27.33
C ASP A 209 9.33 -16.25 26.91
N ALA A 210 10.21 -17.23 26.63
CA ALA A 210 9.90 -18.53 26.05
C ALA A 210 8.82 -19.35 26.79
N PRO A 211 8.78 -19.40 28.15
CA PRO A 211 7.74 -20.14 28.86
C PRO A 211 6.33 -19.59 28.62
N LYS A 212 6.20 -18.28 28.37
CA LYS A 212 4.91 -17.61 28.07
C LYS A 212 4.60 -17.59 26.57
N ALA A 213 5.62 -17.50 25.72
CA ALA A 213 5.47 -17.54 24.27
C ALA A 213 5.06 -18.92 23.74
N ALA A 214 5.60 -20.01 24.32
CA ALA A 214 5.28 -21.38 23.94
C ALA A 214 3.81 -21.79 24.22
N GLN A 215 3.15 -21.12 25.17
CA GLN A 215 1.74 -21.36 25.50
C GLN A 215 0.76 -20.60 24.59
N HIS A 216 1.23 -19.62 23.81
CA HIS A 216 0.39 -18.77 22.97
C HIS A 216 0.47 -19.22 21.50
N ARG A 217 -0.67 -19.62 20.91
CA ARG A 217 -0.75 -20.17 19.54
C ARG A 217 -0.10 -19.28 18.46
N VAL A 218 -0.13 -17.96 18.66
CA VAL A 218 0.41 -16.94 17.73
C VAL A 218 1.92 -16.76 17.89
N ALA A 219 2.44 -16.75 19.12
CA ALA A 219 3.86 -16.56 19.37
C ALA A 219 4.70 -17.79 19.00
N GLY A 220 4.10 -18.99 19.05
CA GLY A 220 4.73 -20.23 18.59
C GLY A 220 5.06 -20.28 17.09
N ASN A 221 4.53 -19.37 16.26
CA ASN A 221 4.96 -19.23 14.86
C ASN A 221 6.29 -18.46 14.76
N VAL A 222 6.50 -17.46 15.62
CA VAL A 222 7.75 -16.68 15.64
C VAL A 222 8.91 -17.51 16.19
N VAL A 223 8.67 -18.28 17.26
CA VAL A 223 9.67 -19.21 17.83
C VAL A 223 10.12 -20.28 16.82
N ARG A 224 9.30 -20.63 15.83
CA ARG A 224 9.68 -21.59 14.78
C ARG A 224 10.62 -21.01 13.72
N CYS A 225 10.68 -19.68 13.61
CA CYS A 225 11.51 -18.96 12.65
C CYS A 225 12.80 -18.41 13.27
N ALA A 226 12.90 -18.39 14.61
CA ALA A 226 14.08 -18.00 15.37
C ALA A 226 15.00 -19.22 15.60
#